data_AF-A0AAN0JQ83-F1
#
_entry.id   AF-A0AAN0JQ83-F1
#
_cell.length_a   1.000
_cell.length_b   1.000
_cell.length_c   1.000
_cell.angle_alpha   90.00
_cell.angle_beta   90.00
_cell.angle_gamma   90.00
#
_symmetry.space_group_name_H-M   'P 1'
#
loop_
_entity.id
_entity.type
_entity.pdbx_description
1 polymer ?
#
loop_
_entity_poly.entity_id
_entity_poly.type
_entity_poly.pdbx_seq_one_letter_code
_entity_poly.pdbx_strand_id
1 'polypeptide(L)'
;MIGIHFQSLVLFISRSSDLIYYLVLLLLLLLSGDVELNPGPMIDDKPNSHLFAKYLEPLNDWELFALCLPGITKTHVNTIGKKKKNPDSKSLKIALHQIWLQVNPTASWRDVINALKQCKENELAGTIEDKVTNPTDEVVTDNLKDILRTHSDKLTHSISTDFSKTASALYAKKLIPESTKEHIFIPGISDFDKAAKLVTVIGHQLSSDNPEQYLINVCHVLMDQKNPALTKNANSILHQLGQSIPDNGTTAEHGTIPVAEIVQDDSVNRVGYVSHEIEKKDLKPGDHIYTHRTLYLHSHHSIYVGEPDCEVIHFSGDATGSLRNKVGSLCQVRKTTLSDVCDGNTLRLVAYNCSAFKKAAVLVRCSCHVIKAMPPSETVKVAKHFLSNPKKFGEYDISNNNSETFACFCKTGLMDIGTQLHPLTRNLLTEWWKGAPCTTYKEAMKNFIEKRNAKA
;
A
#
# COMPACT_ATOMS: atom_id res chain seq x y z
N MET A 1 -40.76 -37.52 -16.40
CA MET A 1 -39.50 -38.29 -16.27
C MET A 1 -38.34 -37.40 -15.81
N ILE A 2 -38.57 -36.48 -14.85
CA ILE A 2 -37.58 -35.48 -14.38
C ILE A 2 -37.21 -35.70 -12.89
N GLY A 3 -38.01 -36.48 -12.14
CA GLY A 3 -37.77 -36.73 -10.72
C GLY A 3 -36.68 -37.76 -10.40
N ILE A 4 -36.22 -38.57 -11.35
CA ILE A 4 -35.22 -39.62 -11.09
C ILE A 4 -33.77 -39.11 -11.30
N HIS A 5 -33.58 -37.98 -12.00
CA HIS A 5 -32.25 -37.40 -12.20
C HIS A 5 -31.75 -36.54 -11.02
N PHE A 6 -32.65 -35.97 -10.21
CA PHE A 6 -32.25 -35.16 -9.06
C PHE A 6 -31.72 -35.99 -7.89
N GLN A 7 -32.28 -37.18 -7.64
CA GLN A 7 -31.78 -38.06 -6.57
C GLN A 7 -30.45 -38.72 -6.93
N SER A 8 -30.20 -38.98 -8.23
CA SER A 8 -28.92 -39.50 -8.69
C SER A 8 -27.81 -38.43 -8.65
N LEU A 9 -28.15 -37.16 -8.90
CA LEU A 9 -27.19 -36.05 -8.80
C LEU A 9 -26.81 -35.76 -7.34
N VAL A 10 -27.77 -35.79 -6.40
CA VAL A 10 -27.49 -35.60 -4.96
C VAL A 10 -26.61 -36.72 -4.39
N LEU A 11 -26.77 -37.97 -4.88
CA LEU A 11 -25.89 -39.07 -4.47
C LEU A 11 -24.50 -39.01 -5.12
N PHE A 12 -24.35 -38.36 -6.27
CA PHE A 12 -23.04 -38.10 -6.90
C PHE A 12 -22.26 -36.97 -6.21
N ILE A 13 -22.95 -36.00 -5.59
CA ILE A 13 -22.35 -34.88 -4.85
C ILE A 13 -21.73 -35.33 -3.51
N SER A 14 -22.05 -36.52 -3.01
CA SER A 14 -21.42 -37.05 -1.78
C SER A 14 -20.03 -37.67 -1.97
N ARG A 15 -19.50 -37.72 -3.20
CA ARG A 15 -18.26 -38.48 -3.49
C ARG A 15 -17.18 -37.80 -4.32
N SER A 16 -17.33 -36.55 -4.76
CA SER A 16 -16.30 -35.88 -5.57
C SER A 16 -16.12 -34.41 -5.22
N SER A 17 -14.99 -34.16 -4.56
CA SER A 17 -14.19 -32.93 -4.47
C SER A 17 -14.91 -31.58 -4.28
N ASP A 18 -14.52 -30.89 -3.20
CA ASP A 18 -14.90 -29.52 -2.83
C ASP A 18 -14.82 -28.51 -4.00
N LEU A 19 -14.06 -28.83 -5.05
CA LEU A 19 -13.91 -28.08 -6.28
C LEU A 19 -15.25 -27.73 -6.97
N ILE A 20 -16.25 -28.63 -6.95
CA ILE A 20 -17.56 -28.36 -7.58
C ILE A 20 -18.36 -27.35 -6.74
N TYR A 21 -18.28 -27.46 -5.41
CA TYR A 21 -18.91 -26.49 -4.51
C TYR A 21 -18.29 -25.10 -4.69
N TYR A 22 -16.96 -25.01 -4.82
CA TYR A 22 -16.27 -23.75 -5.09
C TYR A 22 -16.53 -23.21 -6.49
N LEU A 23 -16.68 -24.06 -7.51
CA LEU A 23 -17.03 -23.61 -8.86
C LEU A 23 -18.43 -23.00 -8.90
N VAL A 24 -19.38 -23.58 -8.15
CA VAL A 24 -20.73 -23.04 -8.00
C VAL A 24 -20.71 -21.74 -7.18
N LEU A 25 -19.91 -21.65 -6.11
CA LEU A 25 -19.76 -20.41 -5.32
C LEU A 25 -19.05 -19.30 -6.11
N LEU A 26 -18.07 -19.64 -6.95
CA LEU A 26 -17.37 -18.71 -7.84
C LEU A 26 -18.31 -18.20 -8.95
N LEU A 27 -19.15 -19.06 -9.50
CA LEU A 27 -20.19 -18.66 -10.46
C LEU A 27 -21.26 -17.78 -9.79
N LEU A 28 -21.59 -18.03 -8.53
CA LEU A 28 -22.49 -17.16 -7.75
C LEU A 28 -21.85 -15.80 -7.39
N LEU A 29 -20.53 -15.74 -7.17
CA LEU A 29 -19.76 -14.50 -6.96
C LEU A 29 -19.56 -13.69 -8.25
N LEU A 30 -19.48 -14.36 -9.41
CA LEU A 30 -19.47 -13.70 -10.72
C LEU A 30 -20.87 -13.20 -11.13
N LEU A 31 -21.93 -13.70 -10.48
CA LEU A 31 -23.31 -13.27 -10.66
C LEU A 31 -23.77 -12.24 -9.62
N SER A 32 -23.02 -12.03 -8.52
CA SER A 32 -23.23 -10.88 -7.63
C SER A 32 -22.59 -9.66 -8.27
N GLY A 33 -23.39 -8.92 -9.03
CA GLY A 33 -23.01 -7.70 -9.71
C GLY A 33 -22.38 -6.64 -8.79
N ASP A 34 -21.68 -5.74 -9.47
CA ASP A 34 -20.97 -4.55 -9.01
C ASP A 34 -21.46 -3.97 -7.67
N VAL A 35 -20.56 -3.98 -6.68
CA VAL A 35 -20.61 -2.98 -5.62
C VAL A 35 -19.89 -1.76 -6.17
N GLU A 36 -20.66 -0.91 -6.84
CA GLU A 36 -20.35 0.47 -7.14
C GLU A 36 -19.93 1.16 -5.83
N LEU A 37 -18.63 1.41 -5.67
CA LEU A 37 -18.16 2.36 -4.66
C LEU A 37 -18.56 3.74 -5.18
N ASN A 38 -19.79 4.15 -4.91
CA ASN A 38 -20.15 5.55 -5.00
C ASN A 38 -19.13 6.31 -4.12
N PRO A 39 -18.32 7.21 -4.70
CA PRO A 39 -17.47 8.07 -3.88
C PRO A 39 -18.41 8.78 -2.90
N GLY A 40 -18.10 8.63 -1.61
CA GLY A 40 -18.88 9.27 -0.56
C GLY A 40 -18.95 10.79 -0.78
N PRO A 41 -19.84 11.49 -0.09
CA PRO A 41 -19.98 12.93 -0.24
C PRO A 41 -18.64 13.64 -0.07
N MET A 42 -18.24 14.42 -1.08
CA MET A 42 -16.95 15.14 -1.15
C MET A 42 -16.98 16.48 -0.41
N ILE A 43 -17.99 16.72 0.43
CA ILE A 43 -18.21 18.03 1.07
C ILE A 43 -17.06 18.45 1.99
N ASP A 44 -16.38 17.47 2.60
CA ASP A 44 -15.22 17.66 3.46
C ASP A 44 -13.89 17.61 2.70
N ASP A 45 -13.93 17.28 1.41
CA ASP A 45 -12.74 17.15 0.59
C ASP A 45 -12.21 18.50 0.14
N LYS A 46 -10.90 18.52 -0.10
CA LYS A 46 -10.20 19.67 -0.63
C LYS A 46 -10.56 19.86 -2.11
N PRO A 47 -11.06 21.04 -2.52
CA PRO A 47 -11.42 21.27 -3.91
C PRO A 47 -10.18 21.28 -4.83
N ASN A 48 -10.28 20.65 -6.01
CA ASN A 48 -9.31 20.86 -7.11
C ASN A 48 -9.51 22.25 -7.70
N SER A 49 -8.42 22.94 -8.07
CA SER A 49 -8.43 24.26 -8.72
C SER A 49 -9.33 24.34 -9.96
N HIS A 50 -9.37 23.29 -10.76
CA HIS A 50 -10.19 23.25 -11.98
C HIS A 50 -11.67 23.04 -11.67
N LEU A 51 -11.99 22.11 -10.77
CA LEU A 51 -13.37 21.86 -10.36
C LEU A 51 -13.95 23.07 -9.62
N PHE A 52 -13.14 23.69 -8.74
CA PHE A 52 -13.42 24.97 -8.11
C PHE A 52 -13.75 26.05 -9.14
N ALA A 53 -12.92 26.22 -10.17
CA ALA A 53 -13.15 27.21 -11.21
C ALA A 53 -14.36 26.88 -12.11
N LYS A 54 -14.60 25.60 -12.42
CA LYS A 54 -15.75 25.11 -13.21
C LYS A 54 -17.05 25.36 -12.47
N TYR A 55 -17.10 25.01 -11.19
CA TYR A 55 -18.31 25.15 -10.38
C TYR A 55 -18.63 26.61 -10.06
N LEU A 56 -17.61 27.43 -9.86
CA LEU A 56 -17.77 28.86 -9.67
C LEU A 56 -17.90 29.63 -10.99
N GLU A 57 -17.94 28.99 -12.16
CA GLU A 57 -18.07 29.68 -13.45
C GLU A 57 -19.22 30.70 -13.47
N PRO A 58 -20.44 30.40 -12.95
CA PRO A 58 -21.55 31.35 -12.90
C PRO A 58 -21.35 32.55 -11.95
N LEU A 59 -20.38 32.49 -11.04
CA LEU A 59 -20.12 33.53 -10.06
C LEU A 59 -19.50 34.77 -10.74
N ASN A 60 -20.24 35.86 -10.73
CA ASN A 60 -19.83 37.14 -11.30
C ASN A 60 -18.99 37.98 -10.32
N ASP A 61 -19.42 38.10 -9.06
CA ASP A 61 -18.70 38.87 -8.04
C ASP A 61 -17.76 37.98 -7.22
N TRP A 62 -16.64 37.63 -7.84
CA TRP A 62 -15.64 36.77 -7.21
C TRP A 62 -14.88 37.47 -6.08
N GLU A 63 -14.85 38.81 -6.03
CA GLU A 63 -14.08 39.57 -5.03
C GLU A 63 -14.75 39.53 -3.66
N LEU A 64 -16.08 39.73 -3.61
CA LEU A 64 -16.85 39.56 -2.38
C LEU A 64 -16.76 38.11 -1.88
N PHE A 65 -16.93 37.16 -2.78
CA PHE A 65 -16.74 35.73 -2.48
C PHE A 65 -15.36 35.43 -1.92
N ALA A 66 -14.30 35.95 -2.55
CA ALA A 66 -12.93 35.72 -2.10
C ALA A 66 -12.73 36.22 -0.66
N LEU A 67 -13.30 37.37 -0.29
CA LEU A 67 -13.20 37.90 1.08
C LEU A 67 -14.02 37.10 2.11
N CYS A 68 -15.05 36.36 1.67
CA CYS A 68 -15.80 35.44 2.53
C CYS A 68 -15.03 34.11 2.79
N LEU A 69 -13.95 33.81 2.05
CA LEU A 69 -13.16 32.59 2.24
C LEU A 69 -12.21 32.70 3.47
N PRO A 70 -12.06 31.63 4.28
CA PRO A 70 -11.16 31.64 5.43
C PRO A 70 -9.72 32.01 5.05
N GLY A 71 -9.15 33.00 5.75
CA GLY A 71 -7.75 33.43 5.60
C GLY A 71 -7.47 34.36 4.40
N ILE A 72 -8.43 34.58 3.50
CA ILE A 72 -8.24 35.54 2.40
C ILE A 72 -8.43 36.98 2.91
N THR A 73 -7.63 37.89 2.38
CA THR A 73 -7.64 39.30 2.76
C THR A 73 -7.70 40.19 1.52
N LYS A 74 -8.02 41.47 1.70
CA LYS A 74 -8.10 42.44 0.60
C LYS A 74 -6.78 42.60 -0.17
N THR A 75 -5.63 42.37 0.46
CA THR A 75 -4.32 42.40 -0.22
C THR A 75 -4.15 41.23 -1.17
N HIS A 76 -4.64 40.04 -0.81
CA HIS A 76 -4.66 38.87 -1.69
C HIS A 76 -5.53 39.12 -2.93
N VAL A 77 -6.75 39.64 -2.75
CA VAL A 77 -7.68 39.98 -3.85
C VAL A 77 -7.06 40.99 -4.80
N ASN A 78 -6.49 42.08 -4.28
CA ASN A 78 -5.80 43.09 -5.08
C ASN A 78 -4.60 42.53 -5.85
N THR A 79 -3.91 41.53 -5.30
CA THR A 79 -2.77 40.87 -5.96
C THR A 79 -3.22 40.03 -7.15
N ILE A 80 -4.36 39.35 -7.04
CA ILE A 80 -4.95 38.56 -8.14
C ILE A 80 -5.39 39.50 -9.27
N GLY A 81 -6.09 40.59 -8.94
CA GLY A 81 -6.58 41.56 -9.92
C GLY A 81 -5.47 42.27 -10.72
N LYS A 82 -4.26 42.41 -10.16
CA LYS A 82 -3.12 43.08 -10.82
C LYS A 82 -2.31 42.19 -11.77
N LYS A 83 -2.40 40.85 -11.66
CA LYS A 83 -1.51 39.91 -12.35
C LYS A 83 -1.80 39.74 -13.86
N LYS A 84 -2.89 40.28 -14.41
CA LYS A 84 -3.20 40.23 -15.86
C LYS A 84 -4.07 41.42 -16.29
N LYS A 85 -3.87 41.93 -17.51
CA LYS A 85 -4.77 42.89 -18.17
C LYS A 85 -5.94 42.08 -18.74
N ASN A 86 -7.12 42.13 -18.13
CA ASN A 86 -8.30 41.27 -18.42
C ASN A 86 -8.03 39.75 -18.30
N PRO A 87 -7.89 39.22 -17.08
CA PRO A 87 -7.86 37.79 -16.87
C PRO A 87 -9.24 37.17 -17.15
N ASP A 88 -9.27 36.02 -17.83
CA ASP A 88 -10.48 35.22 -18.01
C ASP A 88 -10.99 34.72 -16.65
N SER A 89 -12.31 34.61 -16.52
CA SER A 89 -13.03 34.24 -15.28
C SER A 89 -12.49 32.94 -14.66
N LYS A 90 -12.13 31.95 -15.50
CA LYS A 90 -11.56 30.67 -15.07
C LYS A 90 -10.16 30.84 -14.46
N SER A 91 -9.27 31.59 -15.12
CA SER A 91 -7.92 31.86 -14.62
C SER A 91 -7.93 32.64 -13.30
N LEU A 92 -8.87 33.56 -13.11
CA LEU A 92 -9.06 34.27 -11.83
C LEU A 92 -9.37 33.30 -10.69
N LYS A 93 -10.33 32.39 -10.92
CA LYS A 93 -10.77 31.40 -9.92
C LYS A 93 -9.66 30.39 -9.59
N ILE A 94 -8.85 30.00 -10.57
CA ILE A 94 -7.64 29.17 -10.34
C ILE A 94 -6.61 29.93 -9.49
N ALA A 95 -6.36 31.20 -9.77
CA ALA A 95 -5.40 32.00 -9.01
C ALA A 95 -5.88 32.25 -7.57
N LEU A 96 -7.18 32.47 -7.37
CA LEU A 96 -7.81 32.55 -6.05
C LEU A 96 -7.61 31.25 -5.27
N HIS A 97 -7.90 30.11 -5.89
CA HIS A 97 -7.73 28.80 -5.28
C HIS A 97 -6.28 28.57 -4.81
N GLN A 98 -5.29 28.89 -5.63
CA GLN A 98 -3.88 28.73 -5.27
C GLN A 98 -3.47 29.54 -4.03
N ILE A 99 -3.86 30.81 -3.97
CA ILE A 99 -3.57 31.67 -2.82
C ILE A 99 -4.34 31.19 -1.59
N TRP A 100 -5.60 30.78 -1.78
CA TRP A 100 -6.43 30.28 -0.70
C TRP A 100 -5.84 29.03 -0.04
N LEU A 101 -5.33 28.07 -0.81
CA LEU A 101 -4.70 26.89 -0.25
C LEU A 101 -3.38 27.16 0.48
N GLN A 102 -2.68 28.26 0.16
CA GLN A 102 -1.48 28.67 0.89
C GLN A 102 -1.82 29.22 2.27
N VAL A 103 -2.94 29.95 2.39
CA VAL A 103 -3.36 30.57 3.67
C VAL A 103 -4.27 29.65 4.49
N ASN A 104 -4.96 28.70 3.86
CA ASN A 104 -5.83 27.72 4.49
C ASN A 104 -5.55 26.29 3.97
N PRO A 105 -4.54 25.59 4.53
CA PRO A 105 -4.17 24.23 4.08
C PRO A 105 -5.28 23.18 4.27
N THR A 106 -6.20 23.39 5.21
CA THR A 106 -7.34 22.52 5.54
C THR A 106 -8.63 22.88 4.80
N ALA A 107 -8.54 23.71 3.75
CA ALA A 107 -9.67 24.13 2.93
C ALA A 107 -10.51 22.95 2.39
N SER A 108 -11.84 23.09 2.47
CA SER A 108 -12.81 22.09 1.97
C SER A 108 -13.93 22.71 1.13
N TRP A 109 -14.71 21.88 0.42
CA TRP A 109 -15.92 22.35 -0.27
C TRP A 109 -16.96 22.97 0.68
N ARG A 110 -17.01 22.53 1.94
CA ARG A 110 -17.83 23.15 2.99
C ARG A 110 -17.50 24.63 3.18
N ASP A 111 -16.22 25.00 3.15
CA ASP A 111 -15.81 26.40 3.26
C ASP A 111 -16.29 27.23 2.05
N VAL A 112 -16.24 26.65 0.86
CA VAL A 112 -16.73 27.29 -0.39
C VAL A 112 -18.23 27.53 -0.31
N ILE A 113 -19.00 26.52 0.09
CA ILE A 113 -20.46 26.61 0.24
C ILE A 113 -20.82 27.65 1.29
N ASN A 114 -20.12 27.66 2.43
CA ASN A 114 -20.34 28.64 3.49
C ASN A 114 -20.01 30.06 3.04
N ALA A 115 -18.90 30.25 2.31
CA ALA A 115 -18.54 31.54 1.75
C ALA A 115 -19.60 32.03 0.74
N LEU A 116 -20.07 31.18 -0.17
CA LEU A 116 -21.14 31.52 -1.11
C LEU A 116 -22.43 31.95 -0.37
N LYS A 117 -22.84 31.20 0.65
CA LYS A 117 -24.00 31.55 1.49
C LYS A 117 -23.81 32.89 2.20
N GLN A 118 -22.62 33.18 2.73
CA GLN A 118 -22.29 34.47 3.36
C GLN A 118 -22.41 35.64 2.39
N CYS A 119 -21.97 35.47 1.14
CA CYS A 119 -22.09 36.51 0.14
C CYS A 119 -23.44 36.47 -0.63
N LYS A 120 -24.44 35.71 -0.11
CA LYS A 120 -25.82 35.60 -0.62
C LYS A 120 -25.98 34.89 -1.97
N GLU A 121 -24.98 34.14 -2.40
CA GLU A 121 -25.00 33.30 -3.61
C GLU A 121 -25.64 31.92 -3.32
N ASN A 122 -26.86 31.94 -2.78
CA ASN A 122 -27.51 30.73 -2.23
C ASN A 122 -27.87 29.67 -3.28
N GLU A 123 -28.27 30.10 -4.49
CA GLU A 123 -28.62 29.20 -5.60
C GLU A 123 -27.38 28.45 -6.11
N LEU A 124 -26.28 29.18 -6.29
CA LEU A 124 -25.00 28.59 -6.67
C LEU A 124 -24.46 27.68 -5.56
N ALA A 125 -24.59 28.09 -4.29
CA ALA A 125 -24.21 27.27 -3.15
C ALA A 125 -24.97 25.94 -3.14
N GLY A 126 -26.29 25.95 -3.35
CA GLY A 126 -27.11 24.73 -3.43
C GLY A 126 -26.72 23.84 -4.61
N THR A 127 -26.50 24.42 -5.79
CA THR A 127 -26.06 23.67 -6.98
C THR A 127 -24.72 22.97 -6.75
N ILE A 128 -23.79 23.62 -6.07
CA ILE A 128 -22.48 23.04 -5.74
C ILE A 128 -22.62 21.98 -4.65
N GLU A 129 -23.40 22.26 -3.60
CA GLU A 129 -23.69 21.34 -2.50
C GLU A 129 -24.26 20.01 -3.02
N ASP A 130 -25.21 20.05 -3.96
CA ASP A 130 -25.76 18.85 -4.61
C ASP A 130 -24.69 18.08 -5.39
N LYS A 131 -23.87 18.80 -6.19
CA LYS A 131 -22.82 18.19 -7.02
C LYS A 131 -21.69 17.54 -6.22
N VAL A 132 -21.35 18.09 -5.06
CA VAL A 132 -20.30 17.51 -4.18
C VAL A 132 -20.87 16.45 -3.24
N THR A 133 -22.17 16.46 -2.96
CA THR A 133 -22.82 15.45 -2.14
C THR A 133 -23.13 14.19 -2.95
N ASN A 134 -23.48 14.34 -4.24
CA ASN A 134 -23.78 13.24 -5.16
C ASN A 134 -23.03 13.45 -6.50
N PRO A 135 -21.71 13.23 -6.55
CA PRO A 135 -20.93 13.43 -7.77
C PRO A 135 -21.30 12.41 -8.86
N THR A 136 -21.48 12.86 -10.10
CA THR A 136 -21.71 11.99 -11.26
C THR A 136 -20.38 11.51 -11.88
N ASP A 137 -20.38 10.36 -12.54
CA ASP A 137 -19.18 9.76 -13.19
C ASP A 137 -18.49 10.70 -14.20
N GLU A 138 -19.26 11.54 -14.89
CA GLU A 138 -18.74 12.52 -15.85
C GLU A 138 -17.91 13.62 -15.17
N VAL A 139 -18.35 14.08 -13.99
CA VAL A 139 -17.64 15.09 -13.20
C VAL A 139 -16.34 14.52 -12.64
N VAL A 140 -16.37 13.28 -12.14
CA VAL A 140 -15.20 12.58 -11.62
C VAL A 140 -14.17 12.38 -12.74
N THR A 141 -14.63 11.94 -13.91
CA THR A 141 -13.79 11.74 -15.10
C THR A 141 -13.14 13.03 -15.58
N ASP A 142 -13.89 14.13 -15.67
CA ASP A 142 -13.35 15.44 -16.05
C ASP A 142 -12.27 15.94 -15.08
N ASN A 143 -12.52 15.78 -13.77
CA ASN A 143 -11.55 16.14 -12.73
C ASN A 143 -10.22 15.37 -12.89
N LEU A 144 -10.29 14.07 -13.17
CA LEU A 144 -9.11 13.23 -13.37
C LEU A 144 -8.35 13.57 -14.64
N LYS A 145 -9.07 13.84 -15.75
CA LYS A 145 -8.46 14.30 -17.00
C LYS A 145 -7.73 15.64 -16.80
N ASP A 146 -8.28 16.54 -16.00
CA ASP A 146 -7.63 17.81 -15.66
C ASP A 146 -6.39 17.65 -14.77
N ILE A 147 -6.41 16.73 -13.80
CA ILE A 147 -5.23 16.37 -13.00
C ILE A 147 -4.12 15.85 -13.92
N LEU A 148 -4.43 14.87 -14.78
CA LEU A 148 -3.45 14.32 -15.71
C LEU A 148 -2.91 15.40 -16.67
N ARG A 149 -3.79 16.27 -17.20
CA ARG A 149 -3.41 17.38 -18.08
C ARG A 149 -2.42 18.35 -17.40
N THR A 150 -2.63 18.65 -16.12
CA THR A 150 -1.77 19.54 -15.33
C THR A 150 -0.35 18.98 -15.15
N HIS A 151 -0.21 17.66 -15.10
CA HIS A 151 1.09 16.97 -14.93
C HIS A 151 1.70 16.48 -16.25
N SER A 152 1.00 16.61 -17.36
CA SER A 152 1.34 15.98 -18.64
C SER A 152 2.74 16.31 -19.17
N ASP A 153 3.15 17.58 -19.12
CA ASP A 153 4.47 18.03 -19.60
C ASP A 153 5.62 17.39 -18.81
N LYS A 154 5.58 17.50 -17.48
CA LYS A 154 6.58 16.92 -16.57
C LYS A 154 6.59 15.40 -16.64
N LEU A 155 5.41 14.79 -16.76
CA LEU A 155 5.25 13.36 -16.87
C LEU A 155 5.82 12.84 -18.19
N THR A 156 5.54 13.51 -19.31
CA THR A 156 6.10 13.22 -20.63
C THR A 156 7.62 13.25 -20.61
N HIS A 157 8.19 14.33 -20.04
CA HIS A 157 9.63 14.47 -19.93
C HIS A 157 10.26 13.38 -19.04
N SER A 158 9.58 12.96 -17.98
CA SER A 158 10.11 11.91 -17.08
C SER A 158 10.00 10.52 -17.71
N ILE A 159 8.88 10.22 -18.38
CA ILE A 159 8.67 8.94 -19.07
C ILE A 159 9.68 8.78 -20.21
N SER A 160 10.00 9.84 -20.95
CA SER A 160 10.93 9.75 -22.08
C SER A 160 12.33 9.27 -21.67
N THR A 161 12.75 9.54 -20.43
CA THR A 161 14.06 9.10 -19.90
C THR A 161 14.14 7.59 -19.62
N ASP A 162 12.99 6.92 -19.45
CA ASP A 162 12.89 5.47 -19.18
C ASP A 162 11.76 4.83 -20.01
N PHE A 163 11.60 5.29 -21.26
CA PHE A 163 10.40 5.00 -22.07
C PHE A 163 10.13 3.50 -22.22
N SER A 164 11.10 2.74 -22.71
CA SER A 164 10.93 1.30 -23.02
C SER A 164 10.55 0.47 -21.78
N LYS A 165 11.14 0.78 -20.62
CA LYS A 165 10.82 0.10 -19.35
C LYS A 165 9.41 0.45 -18.89
N THR A 166 9.10 1.75 -18.88
CA THR A 166 7.82 2.28 -18.41
C THR A 166 6.66 1.78 -19.28
N ALA A 167 6.80 1.85 -20.61
CA ALA A 167 5.80 1.37 -21.55
C ALA A 167 5.58 -0.15 -21.42
N SER A 168 6.64 -0.93 -21.25
CA SER A 168 6.55 -2.38 -21.03
C SER A 168 5.84 -2.72 -19.72
N ALA A 169 6.11 -1.97 -18.64
CA ALA A 169 5.47 -2.15 -17.35
C ALA A 169 3.97 -1.81 -17.38
N LEU A 170 3.60 -0.69 -18.02
CA LEU A 170 2.20 -0.30 -18.21
C LEU A 170 1.43 -1.32 -19.06
N TYR A 171 2.04 -1.84 -20.12
CA TYR A 171 1.45 -2.91 -20.94
C TYR A 171 1.28 -4.21 -20.15
N ALA A 172 2.31 -4.63 -19.39
CA ALA A 172 2.24 -5.84 -18.57
C ALA A 172 1.11 -5.80 -17.52
N LYS A 173 0.76 -4.61 -17.05
CA LYS A 173 -0.35 -4.36 -16.12
C LYS A 173 -1.70 -4.16 -16.82
N LYS A 174 -1.76 -4.31 -18.15
CA LYS A 174 -2.95 -4.05 -18.99
C LYS A 174 -3.53 -2.65 -18.82
N LEU A 175 -2.69 -1.67 -18.48
CA LEU A 175 -3.10 -0.27 -18.30
C LEU A 175 -3.05 0.53 -19.62
N ILE A 176 -2.45 -0.05 -20.67
CA ILE A 176 -2.47 0.49 -22.03
C ILE A 176 -2.86 -0.63 -23.02
N PRO A 177 -3.63 -0.31 -24.09
CA PRO A 177 -4.06 -1.30 -25.08
C PRO A 177 -2.91 -1.97 -25.84
N GLU A 178 -3.15 -3.17 -26.36
CA GLU A 178 -2.17 -3.88 -27.20
C GLU A 178 -1.83 -3.14 -28.51
N SER A 179 -2.83 -2.50 -29.12
CA SER A 179 -2.61 -1.60 -30.27
C SER A 179 -1.61 -0.48 -29.96
N THR A 180 -1.51 -0.06 -28.70
CA THR A 180 -0.55 0.97 -28.27
C THR A 180 0.89 0.45 -28.29
N LYS A 181 1.11 -0.84 -28.02
CA LYS A 181 2.44 -1.46 -28.11
C LYS A 181 2.95 -1.45 -29.56
N GLU A 182 2.13 -1.89 -30.50
CA GLU A 182 2.50 -1.95 -31.92
C GLU A 182 2.81 -0.57 -32.52
N HIS A 183 2.11 0.47 -32.07
CA HIS A 183 2.26 1.83 -32.59
C HIS A 183 3.31 2.70 -31.90
N ILE A 184 3.86 2.30 -30.75
CA ILE A 184 4.84 3.12 -30.01
C ILE A 184 6.27 2.57 -30.10
N PHE A 185 6.48 1.27 -30.34
CA PHE A 185 7.82 0.69 -30.56
C PHE A 185 8.35 0.87 -32.00
N ILE A 186 7.85 1.87 -32.74
CA ILE A 186 8.30 2.17 -34.10
C ILE A 186 9.72 2.78 -34.08
N PRO A 187 10.68 2.23 -34.85
CA PRO A 187 12.01 2.82 -34.98
C PRO A 187 11.96 4.21 -35.64
N GLY A 188 12.79 5.16 -35.17
CA GLY A 188 12.94 6.49 -35.78
C GLY A 188 12.12 7.62 -35.16
N ILE A 189 11.21 7.33 -34.23
CA ILE A 189 10.49 8.35 -33.43
C ILE A 189 11.25 8.60 -32.12
N SER A 190 11.35 9.87 -31.68
CA SER A 190 12.00 10.20 -30.42
C SER A 190 11.25 9.62 -29.22
N ASP A 191 11.98 9.26 -28.16
CA ASP A 191 11.34 8.72 -26.94
C ASP A 191 10.47 9.77 -26.23
N PHE A 192 10.70 11.05 -26.50
CA PHE A 192 9.82 12.13 -26.07
C PHE A 192 8.46 12.08 -26.77
N ASP A 193 8.43 11.96 -28.11
CA ASP A 193 7.17 11.88 -28.87
C ASP A 193 6.39 10.60 -28.53
N LYS A 194 7.12 9.49 -28.32
CA LYS A 194 6.53 8.23 -27.82
C LYS A 194 5.92 8.40 -26.43
N ALA A 195 6.61 9.08 -25.52
CA ALA A 195 6.11 9.37 -24.19
C ALA A 195 4.87 10.28 -24.21
N ALA A 196 4.86 11.31 -25.07
CA ALA A 196 3.70 12.20 -25.23
C ALA A 196 2.47 11.43 -25.73
N LYS A 197 2.67 10.52 -26.69
CA LYS A 197 1.62 9.64 -27.19
C LYS A 197 1.11 8.67 -26.10
N LEU A 198 2.00 8.15 -25.27
CA LEU A 198 1.66 7.28 -24.15
C LEU A 198 0.81 8.01 -23.09
N VAL A 199 1.16 9.24 -22.72
CA VAL A 199 0.37 10.08 -21.80
C VAL A 199 -1.01 10.39 -22.37
N THR A 200 -1.10 10.63 -23.69
CA THR A 200 -2.38 10.81 -24.39
C THR A 200 -3.26 9.56 -24.30
N VAL A 201 -2.68 8.36 -24.50
CA VAL A 201 -3.41 7.08 -24.37
C VAL A 201 -3.92 6.88 -22.94
N ILE A 202 -3.10 7.17 -21.93
CA ILE A 202 -3.52 7.13 -20.52
C ILE A 202 -4.73 8.05 -20.30
N GLY A 203 -4.72 9.26 -20.86
CA GLY A 203 -5.86 10.18 -20.78
C GLY A 203 -7.14 9.67 -21.45
N HIS A 204 -7.02 8.96 -22.58
CA HIS A 204 -8.19 8.35 -23.23
C HIS A 204 -8.79 7.19 -22.41
N GLN A 205 -7.94 6.43 -21.71
CA GLN A 205 -8.35 5.32 -20.85
C GLN A 205 -9.03 5.78 -19.56
N LEU A 206 -8.93 7.06 -19.18
CA LEU A 206 -9.73 7.66 -18.09
C LEU A 206 -11.24 7.70 -18.37
N SER A 207 -11.72 7.16 -19.50
CA SER A 207 -13.15 6.98 -19.77
C SER A 207 -13.65 5.56 -19.41
N SER A 208 -12.87 4.79 -18.65
CA SER A 208 -13.20 3.43 -18.16
C SER A 208 -14.09 3.43 -16.92
N ASP A 209 -14.72 2.29 -16.61
CA ASP A 209 -15.66 2.06 -15.49
C ASP A 209 -15.16 2.51 -14.09
N ASN A 210 -13.84 2.70 -13.88
CA ASN A 210 -13.29 3.30 -12.66
C ASN A 210 -12.04 4.16 -12.95
N PRO A 211 -12.22 5.44 -13.33
CA PRO A 211 -11.14 6.26 -13.84
C PRO A 211 -10.16 6.72 -12.76
N GLU A 212 -10.61 6.86 -11.51
CA GLU A 212 -9.75 7.25 -10.39
C GLU A 212 -8.78 6.12 -10.05
N GLN A 213 -9.32 4.91 -9.89
CA GLN A 213 -8.51 3.72 -9.62
C GLN A 213 -7.56 3.42 -10.78
N TYR A 214 -8.00 3.66 -12.02
CA TYR A 214 -7.13 3.56 -13.20
C TYR A 214 -5.93 4.51 -13.09
N LEU A 215 -6.15 5.79 -12.75
CA LEU A 215 -5.08 6.78 -12.62
C LEU A 215 -4.13 6.45 -11.45
N ILE A 216 -4.67 5.96 -10.33
CA ILE A 216 -3.89 5.46 -9.19
C ILE A 216 -2.98 4.30 -9.63
N ASN A 217 -3.53 3.34 -10.38
CA ASN A 217 -2.76 2.20 -10.88
C ASN A 217 -1.62 2.63 -11.80
N VAL A 218 -1.87 3.61 -12.67
CA VAL A 218 -0.83 4.22 -13.51
C VAL A 218 0.26 4.85 -12.64
N CYS A 219 -0.11 5.65 -11.63
CA CYS A 219 0.85 6.30 -10.73
C CYS A 219 1.73 5.30 -9.99
N HIS A 220 1.17 4.20 -9.49
CA HIS A 220 1.96 3.14 -8.85
C HIS A 220 2.97 2.50 -9.81
N VAL A 221 2.58 2.22 -11.05
CA VAL A 221 3.52 1.69 -12.06
C VAL A 221 4.65 2.68 -12.34
N LEU A 222 4.36 3.98 -12.40
CA LEU A 222 5.39 5.02 -12.59
C LEU A 222 6.36 5.09 -11.39
N MET A 223 5.86 4.94 -10.17
CA MET A 223 6.70 4.92 -8.96
C MET A 223 7.62 3.70 -8.90
N ASP A 224 7.16 2.55 -9.40
CA ASP A 224 7.93 1.29 -9.42
C ASP A 224 9.13 1.33 -10.38
N GLN A 225 9.23 2.33 -11.26
CA GLN A 225 10.32 2.43 -12.26
C GLN A 225 11.68 2.81 -11.65
N LYS A 226 11.77 3.06 -10.33
CA LYS A 226 13.00 3.52 -9.64
C LYS A 226 13.59 4.82 -10.22
N ASN A 227 12.78 5.61 -10.90
CA ASN A 227 13.15 6.91 -11.46
C ASN A 227 12.60 8.02 -10.54
N PRO A 228 13.47 8.82 -9.88
CA PRO A 228 13.03 9.83 -8.92
C PRO A 228 12.08 10.89 -9.49
N ALA A 229 12.23 11.25 -10.78
CA ALA A 229 11.36 12.22 -11.44
C ALA A 229 9.95 11.63 -11.67
N LEU A 230 9.87 10.35 -12.07
CA LEU A 230 8.60 9.62 -12.17
C LEU A 230 7.92 9.48 -10.81
N THR A 231 8.65 9.08 -9.77
CA THR A 231 8.10 8.96 -8.41
C THR A 231 7.57 10.30 -7.89
N LYS A 232 8.32 11.40 -8.09
CA LYS A 232 7.90 12.74 -7.68
C LYS A 232 6.62 13.20 -8.39
N ASN A 233 6.54 13.01 -9.70
CA ASN A 233 5.37 13.41 -10.48
C ASN A 233 4.14 12.53 -10.15
N ALA A 234 4.33 11.23 -9.98
CA ALA A 234 3.27 10.30 -9.57
C ALA A 234 2.74 10.61 -8.15
N ASN A 235 3.62 10.89 -7.18
CA ASN A 235 3.21 11.33 -5.85
C ASN A 235 2.44 12.66 -5.90
N SER A 236 2.83 13.58 -6.78
CA SER A 236 2.09 14.85 -6.94
C SER A 236 0.68 14.66 -7.51
N ILE A 237 0.47 13.64 -8.36
CA ILE A 237 -0.85 13.26 -8.87
C ILE A 237 -1.65 12.61 -7.74
N LEU A 238 -1.09 11.61 -7.05
CA LEU A 238 -1.73 10.90 -5.93
C LEU A 238 -2.14 11.85 -4.79
N HIS A 239 -1.31 12.83 -4.48
CA HIS A 239 -1.65 13.87 -3.49
C HIS A 239 -2.84 14.72 -3.93
N GLN A 240 -2.98 15.03 -5.23
CA GLN A 240 -4.17 15.72 -5.75
C GLN A 240 -5.42 14.84 -5.76
N LEU A 241 -5.26 13.52 -5.71
CA LEU A 241 -6.35 12.54 -5.56
C LEU A 241 -6.70 12.26 -4.08
N GLY A 242 -6.10 12.95 -3.11
CA GLY A 242 -6.39 12.74 -1.69
C GLY A 242 -5.76 11.48 -1.07
N GLN A 243 -4.83 10.80 -1.77
CA GLN A 243 -4.22 9.53 -1.33
C GLN A 243 -2.91 9.73 -0.53
N SER A 244 -2.76 10.81 0.25
CA SER A 244 -1.48 11.14 0.89
C SER A 244 -1.09 10.19 2.03
N ILE A 245 0.15 9.68 1.99
CA ILE A 245 0.90 9.16 3.14
C ILE A 245 1.24 10.37 4.06
N PRO A 246 1.12 10.27 5.40
CA PRO A 246 1.37 11.39 6.29
C PRO A 246 2.86 11.80 6.28
N ASP A 247 3.12 13.05 5.91
CA ASP A 247 4.40 13.73 6.09
C ASP A 247 4.56 14.10 7.57
N ASN A 248 5.50 13.47 8.26
CA ASN A 248 5.87 13.86 9.62
C ASN A 248 6.78 15.08 9.52
N GLY A 249 6.23 16.26 9.81
CA GLY A 249 6.88 17.55 9.66
C GLY A 249 8.14 17.71 10.51
N THR A 250 9.23 18.09 9.84
CA THR A 250 10.45 18.61 10.47
C THR A 250 10.16 19.98 11.08
N THR A 251 10.27 20.10 12.41
CA THR A 251 10.58 21.37 13.07
C THR A 251 11.81 21.16 13.94
N ALA A 252 12.79 22.02 13.74
CA ALA A 252 14.10 21.95 14.39
C ALA A 252 14.11 22.69 15.74
N GLU A 253 15.03 22.22 16.59
CA GLU A 253 15.68 22.86 17.74
C GLU A 253 14.96 22.91 19.11
N HIS A 254 15.33 21.96 19.99
CA HIS A 254 16.11 22.31 21.19
C HIS A 254 16.91 21.10 21.68
N GLY A 255 18.19 21.31 22.01
CA GLY A 255 19.14 20.23 22.28
C GLY A 255 18.95 19.53 23.62
N THR A 256 19.05 18.19 23.61
CA THR A 256 19.53 17.39 24.75
C THR A 256 20.05 16.02 24.23
N ILE A 257 21.30 15.69 24.57
CA ILE A 257 22.04 14.39 24.63
C ILE A 257 21.46 13.17 23.84
N PRO A 258 22.27 12.45 23.02
CA PRO A 258 21.76 11.48 22.06
C PRO A 258 21.16 10.24 22.74
N VAL A 259 19.83 10.18 22.77
CA VAL A 259 19.11 8.91 22.79
C VAL A 259 19.49 8.21 21.47
N ALA A 260 20.10 7.03 21.56
CA ALA A 260 20.41 6.22 20.38
C ALA A 260 19.18 6.16 19.48
N GLU A 261 19.30 6.67 18.26
CA GLU A 261 18.21 6.72 17.29
C GLU A 261 17.61 5.32 17.17
N ILE A 262 16.35 5.16 17.56
CA ILE A 262 15.66 3.87 17.50
C ILE A 262 15.38 3.58 16.03
N VAL A 263 16.35 2.92 15.38
CA VAL A 263 16.23 2.46 14.00
C VAL A 263 14.99 1.59 13.88
N GLN A 264 14.02 2.03 13.08
CA GLN A 264 12.78 1.29 12.84
C GLN A 264 13.03 0.15 11.85
N ASP A 265 12.13 -0.85 11.86
CA ASP A 265 12.14 -1.90 10.86
C ASP A 265 11.69 -1.36 9.48
N ASP A 266 12.48 -1.65 8.44
CA ASP A 266 12.25 -1.18 7.07
C ASP A 266 11.94 -2.32 6.08
N SER A 267 11.62 -3.52 6.58
CA SER A 267 11.49 -4.73 5.76
C SER A 267 10.47 -4.57 4.61
N VAL A 268 9.37 -3.85 4.86
CA VAL A 268 8.34 -3.55 3.84
C VAL A 268 8.86 -2.75 2.66
N ASN A 269 9.89 -1.93 2.86
CA ASN A 269 10.48 -1.07 1.82
C ASN A 269 11.49 -1.84 0.96
N ARG A 270 11.95 -3.01 1.41
CA ARG A 270 12.97 -3.84 0.74
C ARG A 270 12.39 -5.02 -0.05
N VAL A 271 11.07 -5.24 0.02
CA VAL A 271 10.38 -6.35 -0.68
C VAL A 271 9.27 -5.85 -1.60
N GLY A 272 9.17 -6.47 -2.78
CA GLY A 272 8.13 -6.20 -3.76
C GLY A 272 6.84 -7.02 -3.52
N TYR A 273 5.82 -6.78 -4.35
CA TYR A 273 4.53 -7.50 -4.27
C TYR A 273 4.60 -8.94 -4.84
N VAL A 274 5.53 -9.17 -5.77
CA VAL A 274 5.63 -10.44 -6.53
C VAL A 274 6.74 -11.34 -6.00
N SER A 275 7.83 -10.74 -5.50
CA SER A 275 8.96 -11.47 -4.93
C SER A 275 9.43 -10.78 -3.67
N HIS A 276 9.67 -11.60 -2.66
CA HIS A 276 10.35 -11.25 -1.42
C HIS A 276 11.82 -11.69 -1.41
N GLU A 277 12.36 -12.10 -2.56
CA GLU A 277 13.76 -12.46 -2.71
C GLU A 277 14.70 -11.31 -2.31
N ILE A 278 15.76 -11.65 -1.58
CA ILE A 278 16.74 -10.68 -1.09
C ILE A 278 18.17 -11.24 -1.18
N GLU A 279 19.12 -10.37 -1.53
CA GLU A 279 20.54 -10.72 -1.56
C GLU A 279 21.19 -10.60 -0.18
N LYS A 280 22.22 -11.42 0.11
CA LYS A 280 22.95 -11.38 1.39
C LYS A 280 23.46 -9.99 1.75
N LYS A 281 23.90 -9.20 0.76
CA LYS A 281 24.45 -7.85 0.96
C LYS A 281 23.41 -6.83 1.48
N ASP A 282 22.12 -7.10 1.25
CA ASP A 282 21.01 -6.21 1.60
C ASP A 282 20.34 -6.62 2.93
N LEU A 283 20.84 -7.69 3.57
CA LEU A 283 20.38 -8.14 4.89
C LEU A 283 20.89 -7.23 6.01
N LYS A 284 20.03 -7.01 7.00
CA LYS A 284 20.33 -6.24 8.21
C LYS A 284 20.11 -7.10 9.46
N PRO A 285 20.97 -7.00 10.49
CA PRO A 285 20.72 -7.67 11.77
C PRO A 285 19.32 -7.36 12.30
N GLY A 286 18.56 -8.40 12.66
CA GLY A 286 17.15 -8.33 13.06
C GLY A 286 16.15 -8.63 11.93
N ASP A 287 16.61 -8.93 10.71
CA ASP A 287 15.74 -9.36 9.61
C ASP A 287 15.14 -10.75 9.88
N HIS A 288 13.83 -10.87 9.65
CA HIS A 288 13.16 -12.16 9.61
C HIS A 288 13.21 -12.68 8.18
N ILE A 289 14.03 -13.70 7.98
CA ILE A 289 14.23 -14.35 6.69
C ILE A 289 13.49 -15.68 6.62
N TYR A 290 13.14 -16.09 5.42
CA TYR A 290 12.58 -17.40 5.18
C TYR A 290 13.01 -17.98 3.84
N THR A 291 12.87 -19.29 3.72
CA THR A 291 13.12 -20.01 2.48
C THR A 291 12.05 -21.07 2.28
N HIS A 292 11.51 -21.17 1.07
CA HIS A 292 10.55 -22.24 0.76
C HIS A 292 11.23 -23.61 0.79
N ARG A 293 10.45 -24.61 1.16
CA ARG A 293 10.82 -26.02 1.27
C ARG A 293 9.71 -26.87 0.67
N THR A 294 10.08 -28.06 0.21
CA THR A 294 9.15 -29.11 -0.25
C THR A 294 8.07 -28.57 -1.20
N LEU A 295 8.46 -28.20 -2.43
CA LEU A 295 7.54 -27.69 -3.47
C LEU A 295 6.62 -26.54 -2.99
N TYR A 296 7.16 -25.62 -2.17
CA TYR A 296 6.43 -24.45 -1.63
C TYR A 296 5.37 -24.75 -0.57
N LEU A 297 5.25 -26.00 -0.09
CA LEU A 297 4.28 -26.38 0.95
C LEU A 297 4.73 -26.03 2.37
N HIS A 298 6.03 -25.76 2.54
CA HIS A 298 6.65 -25.38 3.80
C HIS A 298 7.60 -24.21 3.55
N SER A 299 7.92 -23.49 4.62
CA SER A 299 8.87 -22.39 4.64
C SER A 299 9.68 -22.49 5.93
N HIS A 300 11.01 -22.50 5.85
CA HIS A 300 11.82 -22.45 7.08
C HIS A 300 12.13 -21.00 7.41
N HIS A 301 11.86 -20.59 8.65
CA HIS A 301 11.95 -19.20 9.09
C HIS A 301 13.08 -19.00 10.10
N SER A 302 13.73 -17.84 10.08
CA SER A 302 14.89 -17.55 10.92
C SER A 302 15.10 -16.05 11.13
N ILE A 303 15.90 -15.67 12.14
CA ILE A 303 16.33 -14.29 12.39
C ILE A 303 17.80 -14.14 12.00
N TYR A 304 18.10 -13.23 11.09
CA TYR A 304 19.47 -12.86 10.73
C TYR A 304 20.06 -11.96 11.81
N VAL A 305 21.28 -12.28 12.27
CA VAL A 305 22.02 -11.52 13.29
C VAL A 305 23.30 -10.93 12.68
N GLY A 306 23.88 -11.56 11.66
CA GLY A 306 25.02 -11.02 10.91
C GLY A 306 26.33 -10.95 11.69
N GLU A 307 26.47 -11.72 12.76
CA GLU A 307 27.71 -11.81 13.53
C GLU A 307 28.62 -12.92 12.98
N PRO A 308 29.96 -12.77 13.01
CA PRO A 308 30.91 -13.75 12.44
C PRO A 308 30.69 -15.19 12.93
N ASP A 309 30.37 -15.36 14.21
CA ASP A 309 30.16 -16.68 14.84
C ASP A 309 28.67 -17.05 15.00
N CYS A 310 27.76 -16.23 14.48
CA CYS A 310 26.31 -16.35 14.65
C CYS A 310 25.58 -15.55 13.56
N GLU A 311 25.60 -16.03 12.32
CA GLU A 311 24.93 -15.32 11.23
C GLU A 311 23.39 -15.36 11.41
N VAL A 312 22.84 -16.50 11.83
CA VAL A 312 21.39 -16.74 11.89
C VAL A 312 20.99 -17.48 13.17
N ILE A 313 19.85 -17.11 13.76
CA ILE A 313 19.20 -17.82 14.87
C ILE A 313 17.85 -18.36 14.42
N HIS A 314 17.57 -19.63 14.71
CA HIS A 314 16.31 -20.26 14.30
C HIS A 314 15.82 -21.31 15.32
N PHE A 315 14.57 -21.74 15.18
CA PHE A 315 14.00 -22.84 15.97
C PHE A 315 13.89 -24.09 15.09
N SER A 316 14.71 -25.11 15.38
CA SER A 316 14.88 -26.28 14.52
C SER A 316 15.49 -27.46 15.29
N GLY A 317 15.37 -28.68 14.74
CA GLY A 317 16.08 -29.87 15.22
C GLY A 317 17.54 -29.96 14.76
N ASP A 318 17.88 -29.32 13.63
CA ASP A 318 19.20 -29.31 13.04
C ASP A 318 19.59 -27.93 12.47
N ALA A 319 20.80 -27.84 11.92
CA ALA A 319 21.37 -26.62 11.35
C ALA A 319 20.68 -26.13 10.07
N THR A 320 19.98 -27.00 9.33
CA THR A 320 19.41 -26.70 8.00
C THR A 320 17.90 -26.44 8.01
N GLY A 321 17.22 -26.78 9.10
CA GLY A 321 15.76 -26.69 9.17
C GLY A 321 15.04 -27.89 8.57
N SER A 322 15.72 -29.04 8.43
CA SER A 322 15.16 -30.19 7.70
C SER A 322 13.95 -30.78 8.41
N LEU A 323 12.87 -31.02 7.66
CA LEU A 323 11.65 -31.68 8.16
C LEU A 323 11.95 -33.07 8.73
N ARG A 324 12.96 -33.79 8.21
CA ARG A 324 13.35 -35.13 8.69
C ARG A 324 13.85 -35.12 10.13
N ASN A 325 14.39 -33.99 10.57
CA ASN A 325 14.96 -33.82 11.90
C ASN A 325 14.05 -32.98 12.82
N LYS A 326 12.82 -32.66 12.38
CA LYS A 326 11.78 -31.99 13.18
C LYS A 326 10.91 -32.96 14.00
N VAL A 327 11.40 -34.18 14.22
CA VAL A 327 10.70 -35.23 14.98
C VAL A 327 11.32 -35.35 16.39
N GLY A 328 10.54 -35.06 17.44
CA GLY A 328 10.94 -35.29 18.85
C GLY A 328 11.70 -34.16 19.54
N SER A 329 12.26 -34.46 20.73
CA SER A 329 12.87 -33.54 21.72
C SER A 329 14.18 -32.83 21.29
N LEU A 330 14.57 -32.97 20.02
CA LEU A 330 15.79 -32.40 19.44
C LEU A 330 15.63 -30.92 19.06
N CYS A 331 14.40 -30.47 18.81
CA CYS A 331 14.15 -29.10 18.41
C CYS A 331 14.39 -28.11 19.55
N GLN A 332 15.21 -27.11 19.27
CA GLN A 332 15.51 -26.02 20.20
C GLN A 332 15.95 -24.77 19.43
N VAL A 333 16.07 -23.63 20.11
CA VAL A 333 16.61 -22.41 19.47
C VAL A 333 18.13 -22.55 19.33
N ARG A 334 18.65 -22.37 18.11
CA ARG A 334 20.06 -22.60 17.77
C ARG A 334 20.57 -21.53 16.81
N LYS A 335 21.89 -21.38 16.78
CA LYS A 335 22.60 -20.55 15.79
C LYS A 335 23.17 -21.42 14.67
N THR A 336 23.28 -20.84 13.48
CA THR A 336 23.80 -21.51 12.27
C THR A 336 24.23 -20.45 11.23
N THR A 337 24.64 -20.89 10.04
CA THR A 337 25.01 -20.03 8.92
C THR A 337 23.83 -19.73 7.99
N LEU A 338 23.92 -18.66 7.20
CA LEU A 338 22.94 -18.38 6.16
C LEU A 338 22.93 -19.48 5.08
N SER A 339 24.09 -20.05 4.77
CA SER A 339 24.23 -21.13 3.79
C SER A 339 23.41 -22.36 4.22
N ASP A 340 23.55 -22.79 5.48
CA ASP A 340 22.84 -23.95 6.02
C ASP A 340 21.33 -23.71 6.06
N VAL A 341 20.89 -22.50 6.45
CA VAL A 341 19.46 -22.13 6.49
C VAL A 341 18.87 -21.97 5.10
N CYS A 342 19.65 -21.65 4.08
CA CYS A 342 19.17 -21.64 2.70
C CYS A 342 19.05 -23.06 2.14
N ASP A 343 20.02 -23.93 2.43
CA ASP A 343 20.06 -25.32 1.93
C ASP A 343 19.82 -25.38 0.41
N GLY A 344 20.51 -24.51 -0.34
CA GLY A 344 20.36 -24.35 -1.79
C GLY A 344 19.08 -23.66 -2.27
N ASN A 345 18.19 -23.22 -1.38
CA ASN A 345 16.96 -22.51 -1.75
C ASN A 345 17.12 -20.99 -1.76
N THR A 346 16.27 -20.31 -2.52
CA THR A 346 16.24 -18.84 -2.61
C THR A 346 15.91 -18.21 -1.24
N LEU A 347 16.75 -17.26 -0.83
CA LEU A 347 16.58 -16.44 0.36
C LEU A 347 15.50 -15.39 0.18
N ARG A 348 14.62 -15.23 1.17
CA ARG A 348 13.53 -14.25 1.14
C ARG A 348 13.40 -13.49 2.47
N LEU A 349 12.87 -12.27 2.41
CA LEU A 349 12.60 -11.42 3.57
C LEU A 349 11.11 -11.38 3.90
N VAL A 350 10.75 -11.50 5.18
CA VAL A 350 9.38 -11.30 5.65
C VAL A 350 9.12 -9.80 5.85
N ALA A 351 8.01 -9.30 5.31
CA ALA A 351 7.65 -7.90 5.39
C ALA A 351 6.76 -7.61 6.60
N TYR A 352 7.13 -6.64 7.43
CA TYR A 352 6.35 -6.16 8.58
C TYR A 352 5.88 -4.73 8.35
N ASN A 353 4.92 -4.25 9.16
CA ASN A 353 4.35 -2.91 9.00
C ASN A 353 3.73 -2.70 7.59
N CYS A 354 3.16 -3.75 7.01
CA CYS A 354 2.51 -3.68 5.70
C CYS A 354 1.14 -2.99 5.79
N SER A 355 0.73 -2.30 4.73
CA SER A 355 -0.68 -1.90 4.60
C SER A 355 -1.56 -3.13 4.41
N ALA A 356 -2.84 -3.02 4.79
CA ALA A 356 -3.82 -4.08 4.53
C ALA A 356 -3.90 -4.41 3.03
N PHE A 357 -3.77 -3.39 2.17
CA PHE A 357 -3.69 -3.55 0.73
C PHE A 357 -2.46 -4.37 0.30
N LYS A 358 -1.26 -4.06 0.81
CA LYS A 358 -0.07 -4.87 0.51
C LYS A 358 -0.26 -6.32 0.95
N LYS A 359 -0.85 -6.55 2.12
CA LYS A 359 -1.17 -7.91 2.57
C LYS A 359 -2.17 -8.64 1.66
N ALA A 360 -3.14 -7.94 1.09
CA ALA A 360 -4.10 -8.51 0.14
C ALA A 360 -3.52 -8.72 -1.26
N ALA A 361 -2.61 -7.86 -1.70
CA ALA A 361 -2.05 -7.83 -3.05
C ALA A 361 -0.77 -8.67 -3.23
N VAL A 362 -0.10 -9.01 -2.14
CA VAL A 362 1.08 -9.89 -2.15
C VAL A 362 0.65 -11.29 -2.59
N LEU A 363 1.39 -11.88 -3.53
CA LEU A 363 1.10 -13.23 -4.04
C LEU A 363 1.03 -14.22 -2.87
N VAL A 364 0.12 -15.21 -2.91
CA VAL A 364 -0.18 -16.21 -1.86
C VAL A 364 1.07 -16.92 -1.26
N ARG A 365 2.24 -16.79 -1.89
CA ARG A 365 3.52 -17.40 -1.50
C ARG A 365 4.50 -16.45 -0.79
N CYS A 366 4.15 -15.18 -0.61
CA CYS A 366 5.01 -14.19 0.02
C CYS A 366 4.52 -13.86 1.44
N SER A 367 5.44 -13.91 2.42
CA SER A 367 5.10 -13.73 3.84
C SER A 367 5.15 -12.25 4.23
N CYS A 368 3.98 -11.70 4.57
CA CYS A 368 3.85 -10.34 5.08
C CYS A 368 2.85 -10.23 6.26
N HIS A 369 3.07 -9.20 7.08
CA HIS A 369 2.27 -8.87 8.27
C HIS A 369 1.96 -7.38 8.32
N VAL A 370 0.70 -7.05 8.67
CA VAL A 370 0.32 -5.64 8.93
C VAL A 370 0.82 -5.16 10.30
N ILE A 371 1.20 -6.11 11.16
CA ILE A 371 1.66 -5.84 12.52
C ILE A 371 3.02 -5.15 12.48
N LYS A 372 3.16 -4.09 13.29
CA LYS A 372 4.42 -3.36 13.44
C LYS A 372 5.48 -4.27 14.08
N ALA A 373 6.67 -4.28 13.48
CA ALA A 373 7.82 -4.96 14.06
C ALA A 373 8.50 -4.09 15.13
N MET A 374 9.07 -4.76 16.13
CA MET A 374 10.05 -4.18 17.05
C MET A 374 11.28 -3.68 16.28
N PRO A 375 11.99 -2.67 16.82
CA PRO A 375 13.29 -2.27 16.31
C PRO A 375 14.22 -3.48 16.11
N PRO A 376 15.09 -3.48 15.07
CA PRO A 376 15.94 -4.63 14.78
C PRO A 376 16.86 -5.01 15.94
N SER A 377 17.35 -4.02 16.71
CA SER A 377 18.17 -4.24 17.91
C SER A 377 17.42 -4.99 19.01
N GLU A 378 16.14 -4.67 19.23
CA GLU A 378 15.28 -5.37 20.19
C GLU A 378 14.93 -6.77 19.71
N THR A 379 14.69 -6.94 18.40
CA THR A 379 14.49 -8.27 17.77
C THR A 379 15.69 -9.19 18.05
N VAL A 380 16.91 -8.69 17.84
CA VAL A 380 18.15 -9.47 18.08
C VAL A 380 18.30 -9.83 19.56
N LYS A 381 17.96 -8.92 20.49
CA LYS A 381 17.96 -9.22 21.94
C LYS A 381 17.04 -10.39 22.28
N VAL A 382 15.82 -10.41 21.71
CA VAL A 382 14.86 -11.51 21.91
C VAL A 382 15.42 -12.83 21.36
N ALA A 383 15.93 -12.82 20.13
CA ALA A 383 16.50 -14.02 19.51
C ALA A 383 17.69 -14.58 20.33
N LYS A 384 18.59 -13.70 20.80
CA LYS A 384 19.74 -14.09 21.64
C LYS A 384 19.34 -14.58 23.03
N HIS A 385 18.27 -14.06 23.62
CA HIS A 385 17.74 -14.56 24.89
C HIS A 385 17.38 -16.04 24.79
N PHE A 386 16.65 -16.42 23.74
CA PHE A 386 16.27 -17.82 23.53
C PHE A 386 17.42 -18.67 23.01
N LEU A 387 18.39 -18.11 22.29
CA LEU A 387 19.63 -18.83 21.99
C LEU A 387 20.42 -19.18 23.27
N SER A 388 20.41 -18.28 24.26
CA SER A 388 21.04 -18.53 25.57
C SER A 388 20.22 -19.50 26.44
N ASN A 389 18.94 -19.70 26.10
CA ASN A 389 18.03 -20.61 26.78
C ASN A 389 17.26 -21.49 25.77
N PRO A 390 17.95 -22.37 25.00
CA PRO A 390 17.43 -22.99 23.78
C PRO A 390 16.07 -23.70 23.90
N LYS A 391 15.80 -24.33 25.06
CA LYS A 391 14.58 -25.10 25.32
C LYS A 391 13.44 -24.27 25.91
N LYS A 392 13.72 -23.05 26.37
CA LYS A 392 12.74 -22.18 27.04
C LYS A 392 11.65 -21.69 26.10
N PHE A 393 11.90 -21.68 24.79
CA PHE A 393 10.89 -21.35 23.80
C PHE A 393 9.79 -22.41 23.67
N GLY A 394 9.93 -23.56 24.34
CA GLY A 394 8.95 -24.64 24.43
C GLY A 394 9.15 -25.75 23.38
N GLU A 395 8.24 -26.72 23.39
CA GLU A 395 8.29 -27.86 22.46
C GLU A 395 7.92 -27.44 21.04
N TYR A 396 8.64 -28.00 20.06
CA TYR A 396 8.42 -27.69 18.66
C TYR A 396 7.21 -28.47 18.14
N ASP A 397 6.28 -27.75 17.51
CA ASP A 397 5.15 -28.32 16.80
C ASP A 397 5.05 -27.68 15.43
N ILE A 398 5.04 -28.49 14.36
CA ILE A 398 5.10 -28.00 12.99
C ILE A 398 3.92 -27.09 12.60
N SER A 399 2.74 -27.34 13.17
CA SER A 399 1.52 -26.60 12.86
C SER A 399 1.36 -25.34 13.72
N ASN A 400 1.85 -25.39 14.95
CA ASN A 400 1.72 -24.34 15.96
C ASN A 400 3.08 -23.77 16.31
N ASN A 401 3.75 -24.23 17.38
CA ASN A 401 4.98 -23.64 17.89
C ASN A 401 6.21 -24.04 17.02
N ASN A 402 6.35 -23.43 15.86
CA ASN A 402 7.37 -23.75 14.86
C ASN A 402 8.39 -22.61 14.65
N SER A 403 9.23 -22.73 13.61
CA SER A 403 10.20 -21.72 13.22
C SER A 403 9.58 -20.36 12.86
N GLU A 404 8.40 -20.34 12.24
CA GLU A 404 7.69 -19.10 11.89
C GLU A 404 7.18 -18.41 13.14
N THR A 405 6.58 -19.16 14.07
CA THR A 405 6.14 -18.63 15.38
C THR A 405 7.28 -18.01 16.14
N PHE A 406 8.43 -18.68 16.18
CA PHE A 406 9.64 -18.15 16.81
C PHE A 406 10.08 -16.83 16.18
N ALA A 407 10.22 -16.77 14.86
CA ALA A 407 10.69 -15.58 14.18
C ALA A 407 9.67 -14.43 14.27
N CYS A 408 8.38 -14.70 14.10
CA CYS A 408 7.32 -13.72 14.31
C CYS A 408 7.29 -13.19 15.75
N PHE A 409 7.47 -14.06 16.75
CA PHE A 409 7.58 -13.64 18.14
C PHE A 409 8.80 -12.73 18.35
N CYS A 410 9.96 -13.06 17.77
CA CYS A 410 11.14 -12.19 17.83
C CYS A 410 10.88 -10.82 17.21
N LYS A 411 10.06 -10.74 16.16
CA LYS A 411 9.71 -9.47 15.50
C LYS A 411 8.62 -8.68 16.21
N THR A 412 7.74 -9.29 16.97
CA THR A 412 6.48 -8.62 17.42
C THR A 412 6.15 -8.78 18.90
N GLY A 413 6.78 -9.75 19.59
CA GLY A 413 6.40 -10.17 20.94
C GLY A 413 5.10 -10.98 21.02
N LEU A 414 4.56 -11.45 19.88
CA LEU A 414 3.26 -12.11 19.81
C LEU A 414 3.38 -13.56 19.26
N MET A 415 3.01 -14.55 20.08
CA MET A 415 3.14 -15.99 19.72
C MET A 415 2.07 -16.52 18.75
N ASP A 416 0.98 -15.79 18.45
CA ASP A 416 -0.12 -16.31 17.61
C ASP A 416 -0.11 -15.73 16.18
N ILE A 417 1.01 -15.18 15.73
CA ILE A 417 1.12 -14.60 14.39
C ILE A 417 1.64 -15.62 13.38
N GLY A 418 2.60 -16.46 13.77
CA GLY A 418 3.15 -17.50 12.90
C GLY A 418 2.37 -18.80 13.04
N THR A 419 1.76 -19.26 11.95
CA THR A 419 1.06 -20.56 11.86
C THR A 419 1.15 -21.10 10.44
N GLN A 420 2.29 -21.70 10.15
CA GLN A 420 2.73 -22.24 8.88
C GLN A 420 1.72 -23.12 8.11
N LEU A 421 0.92 -23.93 8.81
CA LEU A 421 -0.02 -24.88 8.21
C LEU A 421 -1.50 -24.45 8.36
N HIS A 422 -1.74 -23.23 8.83
CA HIS A 422 -3.08 -22.66 9.00
C HIS A 422 -3.27 -21.31 8.24
N PRO A 423 -2.93 -21.22 6.93
CA PRO A 423 -3.07 -19.97 6.17
C PRO A 423 -4.54 -19.56 5.94
N LEU A 424 -5.47 -20.52 5.83
CA LEU A 424 -6.90 -20.27 5.53
C LEU A 424 -7.73 -19.84 6.76
N THR A 425 -7.27 -20.08 7.99
CA THR A 425 -7.87 -19.49 9.21
C THR A 425 -7.41 -18.05 9.44
N ARG A 426 -6.39 -17.57 8.71
CA ARG A 426 -5.84 -16.22 8.83
C ARG A 426 -6.56 -15.26 7.88
N ASN A 427 -7.87 -15.07 8.08
CA ASN A 427 -8.62 -13.97 7.47
C ASN A 427 -7.96 -12.63 7.80
N LEU A 428 -8.05 -11.67 6.87
CA LEU A 428 -7.58 -10.27 6.98
C LEU A 428 -7.96 -9.59 8.31
N LEU A 429 -9.05 -10.04 8.95
CA LEU A 429 -9.59 -9.52 10.21
C LEU A 429 -8.86 -9.99 11.48
N THR A 430 -8.10 -11.10 11.43
CA THR A 430 -7.55 -11.74 12.65
C THR A 430 -6.30 -11.07 13.22
N GLU A 431 -5.55 -10.32 12.41
CA GLU A 431 -4.39 -9.55 12.89
C GLU A 431 -4.77 -8.16 13.43
N TRP A 432 -5.92 -7.62 13.02
CA TRP A 432 -6.41 -6.32 13.48
C TRP A 432 -6.89 -6.34 14.95
N TRP A 433 -7.30 -7.51 15.45
CA TRP A 433 -7.78 -7.68 16.83
C TRP A 433 -6.70 -8.21 17.78
N LYS A 434 -5.49 -8.50 17.28
CA LYS A 434 -4.37 -8.94 18.12
C LYS A 434 -3.65 -7.70 18.65
N GLY A 435 -3.58 -7.58 19.98
CA GLY A 435 -3.23 -6.37 20.73
C GLY A 435 -1.93 -5.66 20.31
N ALA A 436 -1.73 -4.46 20.88
CA ALA A 436 -0.65 -3.56 20.49
C ALA A 436 0.72 -4.27 20.42
N PRO A 437 1.45 -4.17 19.29
CA PRO A 437 2.74 -4.82 19.13
C PRO A 437 3.76 -4.28 20.14
N CYS A 438 4.60 -5.17 20.68
CA CYS A 438 5.68 -4.75 21.56
C CYS A 438 6.64 -3.83 20.83
N THR A 439 7.26 -2.93 21.58
CA THR A 439 8.33 -2.05 21.08
C THR A 439 9.68 -2.38 21.71
N THR A 440 9.70 -3.15 22.80
CA THR A 440 10.92 -3.51 23.53
C THR A 440 11.03 -5.00 23.84
N TYR A 441 12.27 -5.47 24.00
CA TYR A 441 12.58 -6.82 24.49
C TYR A 441 11.89 -7.15 25.81
N LYS A 442 11.80 -6.19 26.75
CA LYS A 442 11.18 -6.40 28.06
C LYS A 442 9.69 -6.70 27.94
N GLU A 443 8.98 -5.94 27.10
CA GLU A 443 7.56 -6.16 26.81
C GLU A 443 7.34 -7.53 26.16
N ALA A 444 8.16 -7.89 25.17
CA ALA A 444 8.07 -9.19 24.51
C ALA A 444 8.24 -10.33 25.53
N MET A 445 9.23 -10.26 26.42
CA MET A 445 9.45 -11.30 27.44
C MET A 445 8.28 -11.38 28.45
N LYS A 446 7.69 -10.24 28.82
CA LYS A 446 6.49 -10.22 29.66
C LYS A 446 5.34 -10.96 28.98
N ASN A 447 5.04 -10.61 27.72
CA ASN A 447 3.99 -11.27 26.93
C ASN A 447 4.23 -12.78 26.78
N PHE A 448 5.49 -13.19 26.61
CA PHE A 448 5.86 -14.61 26.53
C PHE A 448 5.48 -15.37 27.80
N ILE A 449 5.82 -14.82 28.97
CA ILE A 449 5.57 -15.44 30.28
C ILE A 449 4.05 -15.54 30.52
N GLU A 450 3.32 -14.44 30.34
CA GLU A 450 1.87 -14.40 30.52
C GLU A 450 1.18 -15.46 29.67
N LYS A 451 1.59 -15.58 28.41
CA LYS A 451 1.01 -16.52 27.47
C LYS A 451 1.35 -17.98 27.75
N ARG A 452 2.56 -18.25 28.26
CA ARG A 452 2.96 -19.59 28.69
C ARG A 452 2.19 -20.01 29.94
N ASN A 453 1.99 -19.10 30.88
CA ASN A 453 1.20 -19.34 32.08
C ASN A 453 -0.28 -19.58 31.78
N ALA A 454 -0.84 -18.93 30.75
CA ALA A 454 -2.23 -19.15 30.34
C ALA A 454 -2.49 -20.49 29.61
N LYS A 455 -1.43 -21.20 29.19
CA LYS A 455 -1.50 -22.51 28.51
C LYS A 455 -1.11 -23.68 29.43
N ALA A 456 -0.53 -23.39 30.59
CA ALA A 456 -0.22 -24.36 31.64
C ALA A 456 -1.43 -24.51 32.57
#